data_AF-A0A2D6QV17-F1
#
_entry.id   AF-A0A2D6QV17-F1
#
_cell.length_a   1.000
_cell.length_b   1.000
_cell.length_c   1.000
_cell.angle_alpha   90.00
_cell.angle_beta   90.00
_cell.angle_gamma   90.00
#
_symmetry.space_group_name_H-M   'P 1'
#
loop_
_entity.id
_entity.type
_entity.pdbx_description
1 polymer ?
#
loop_
_entity_poly.entity_id
_entity_poly.type
_entity_poly.pdbx_seq_one_letter_code
_entity_poly.pdbx_strand_id
1 'polypeptide(L)'
;MRTRVSIAVVTAFAVALLAPGAGARQEALTEAEYDATMKELRLTVGDAEQHIDSRYWPETEEDGDRLAAMFEQVQGFWSARDVEAAATLAAAGVTASRALSLAASRNEYDATREALSEIRGTCGPCHQSYREETDDGYRIKASD
;
A
#
# COMPACT_ATOMS: atom_id res chain seq x y z
N MET A 1 1.91 69.83 -8.88
CA MET A 1 3.29 69.29 -8.96
C MET A 1 3.67 68.71 -7.60
N ARG A 2 3.61 67.38 -7.48
CA ARG A 2 4.21 66.51 -6.44
C ARG A 2 3.73 65.09 -6.74
N THR A 3 4.46 64.43 -7.61
CA THR A 3 4.20 63.08 -8.12
C THR A 3 4.40 62.08 -6.99
N ARG A 4 3.35 61.32 -6.65
CA ARG A 4 3.45 60.14 -5.77
C ARG A 4 3.98 58.99 -6.62
N VAL A 5 5.21 58.54 -6.34
CA VAL A 5 5.79 57.35 -6.94
C VAL A 5 5.17 56.13 -6.25
N SER A 6 4.26 55.45 -6.94
CA SER A 6 3.76 54.14 -6.52
C SER A 6 4.83 53.10 -6.87
N ILE A 7 5.49 52.54 -5.85
CA ILE A 7 6.40 51.40 -6.00
C ILE A 7 5.54 50.17 -6.29
N ALA A 8 5.51 49.76 -7.56
CA ALA A 8 5.00 48.45 -7.94
C ALA A 8 6.00 47.40 -7.44
N VAL A 9 5.61 46.66 -6.41
CA VAL A 9 6.30 45.44 -5.99
C VAL A 9 6.06 44.41 -7.10
N VAL A 10 7.03 44.28 -8.00
CA VAL A 10 7.09 43.18 -8.95
C VAL A 10 7.53 41.96 -8.16
N THR A 11 6.55 41.23 -7.61
CA THR A 11 6.76 39.88 -7.11
C THR A 11 7.11 39.02 -8.32
N ALA A 12 8.39 38.74 -8.51
CA ALA A 12 8.87 37.75 -9.45
C ALA A 12 8.39 36.37 -8.97
N PHE A 13 7.23 35.94 -9.47
CA PHE A 13 6.85 34.53 -9.46
C PHE A 13 7.85 33.80 -10.37
N ALA A 14 8.84 33.15 -9.76
CA ALA A 14 9.62 32.14 -10.43
C ALA A 14 8.65 31.01 -10.78
N VAL A 15 8.18 31.01 -12.03
CA VAL A 15 7.49 29.85 -12.63
C VAL A 15 8.53 28.75 -12.73
N ALA A 16 8.53 27.86 -11.73
CA ALA A 16 9.24 26.60 -11.82
C ALA A 16 8.64 25.81 -12.98
N LEU A 17 9.42 25.67 -14.05
CA LEU A 17 9.14 24.77 -15.16
C LEU A 17 9.05 23.34 -14.60
N LEU A 18 7.82 22.82 -14.49
CA LEU A 18 7.57 21.40 -14.27
C LEU A 18 8.01 20.65 -15.53
N ALA A 19 9.22 20.11 -15.50
CA ALA A 19 9.61 19.05 -16.41
C ALA A 19 8.81 17.78 -16.05
N PRO A 20 8.09 17.14 -16.99
CA PRO A 20 7.57 15.81 -16.77
C PRO A 20 8.74 14.83 -16.89
N GLY A 21 9.38 14.50 -15.77
CA GLY A 21 10.55 13.63 -15.75
C GLY A 21 10.81 13.06 -14.36
N ALA A 22 10.88 11.73 -14.32
CA ALA A 22 11.05 10.86 -13.16
C ALA A 22 9.83 10.84 -12.22
N GLY A 23 8.99 9.80 -12.37
CA GLY A 23 8.19 9.35 -11.24
C GLY A 23 9.13 9.20 -10.05
N ALA A 24 8.78 9.82 -8.92
CA ALA A 24 9.56 9.68 -7.71
C ALA A 24 9.76 8.18 -7.47
N ARG A 25 11.02 7.71 -7.53
CA ARG A 25 11.35 6.39 -7.00
C ARG A 25 11.05 6.49 -5.53
N GLN A 26 9.91 5.93 -5.11
CA GLN A 26 9.63 5.75 -3.71
C GLN A 26 10.77 4.87 -3.17
N GLU A 27 11.50 5.37 -2.17
CA GLU A 27 12.52 4.55 -1.51
C GLU A 27 11.85 3.27 -1.01
N ALA A 28 12.52 2.14 -1.22
CA ALA A 28 12.03 0.88 -0.69
C ALA A 28 11.99 0.97 0.84
N LEU A 29 10.99 0.34 1.47
CA LEU A 29 10.84 0.37 2.93
C LEU A 29 12.13 -0.12 3.60
N THR A 30 12.50 0.53 4.71
CA THR A 30 13.38 -0.09 5.70
C THR A 30 12.70 -1.32 6.32
N GLU A 31 13.46 -2.20 6.97
CA GLU A 31 12.86 -3.37 7.65
C GLU A 31 11.88 -2.97 8.76
N ALA A 32 12.16 -1.88 9.49
CA ALA A 32 11.25 -1.38 10.52
C ALA A 32 9.93 -0.86 9.92
N GLU A 33 10.00 -0.16 8.78
CA GLU A 33 8.81 0.30 8.06
C GLU A 33 8.04 -0.87 7.43
N TYR A 34 8.76 -1.88 6.92
CA TYR A 34 8.16 -3.13 6.45
C TYR A 34 7.39 -3.83 7.57
N ASP A 35 7.99 -4.01 8.74
CA ASP A 35 7.34 -4.64 9.89
C ASP A 35 6.11 -3.85 10.36
N ALA A 36 6.19 -2.51 10.37
CA ALA A 36 5.06 -1.65 10.67
C ALA A 36 3.94 -1.83 9.62
N THR A 37 4.30 -1.90 8.34
CA THR A 37 3.37 -2.11 7.22
C THR A 37 2.70 -3.47 7.30
N MET A 38 3.44 -4.54 7.65
CA MET A 38 2.88 -5.88 7.82
C MET A 38 1.92 -5.97 9.01
N LYS A 39 2.18 -5.23 10.09
CA LYS A 39 1.25 -5.13 11.23
C LYS A 39 -0.04 -4.42 10.82
N GLU A 40 0.08 -3.32 10.10
CA GLU A 40 -1.06 -2.55 9.61
C GLU A 40 -1.88 -3.35 8.60
N LEU A 41 -1.25 -4.04 7.64
CA LEU A 41 -1.88 -4.99 6.72
C LEU A 41 -2.77 -5.99 7.46
N ARG A 42 -2.27 -6.60 8.54
CA ARG A 42 -3.05 -7.54 9.35
C ARG A 42 -4.26 -6.88 10.00
N LEU A 43 -4.13 -5.65 10.48
CA LEU A 43 -5.24 -4.91 11.10
C LEU A 43 -6.31 -4.58 10.05
N THR A 44 -5.92 -4.00 8.91
CA THR A 44 -6.84 -3.65 7.83
C THR A 44 -7.56 -4.87 7.23
N VAL A 45 -6.91 -6.04 7.14
CA VAL A 45 -7.60 -7.29 6.74
C VAL A 45 -8.69 -7.70 7.76
N GLY A 46 -8.46 -7.43 9.05
CA GLY A 46 -9.46 -7.67 10.09
C GLY A 46 -10.61 -6.66 10.06
N ASP A 47 -10.32 -5.40 9.76
CA ASP A 47 -11.32 -4.35 9.58
C ASP A 47 -12.19 -4.63 8.36
N ALA A 48 -11.57 -4.98 7.22
CA ALA A 48 -12.28 -5.38 6.01
C ALA A 48 -13.25 -6.55 6.26
N GLU A 49 -12.83 -7.57 7.02
CA GLU A 49 -13.73 -8.68 7.38
C GLU A 49 -14.96 -8.19 8.17
N GLN A 50 -14.75 -7.34 9.17
CA GLN A 50 -15.83 -6.78 9.99
C GLN A 50 -16.76 -5.87 9.19
N HIS A 51 -16.21 -5.05 8.29
CA HIS A 51 -16.97 -4.17 7.41
C HIS A 51 -17.80 -4.96 6.39
N ILE A 52 -17.26 -6.03 5.82
CA ILE A 52 -18.02 -6.94 4.93
C ILE A 52 -19.19 -7.58 5.68
N ASP A 53 -18.94 -8.11 6.88
CA ASP A 53 -19.97 -8.74 7.71
C ASP A 53 -21.09 -7.75 8.07
N SER A 54 -20.71 -6.49 8.30
CA SER A 54 -21.63 -5.39 8.62
C SER A 54 -22.25 -4.72 7.39
N ARG A 55 -21.80 -5.09 6.17
CA ARG A 55 -22.19 -4.49 4.89
C ARG A 55 -21.89 -2.98 4.80
N TYR A 56 -20.78 -2.56 5.40
CA TYR A 56 -20.25 -1.20 5.33
C TYR A 56 -19.42 -1.06 4.06
N TRP A 57 -20.12 -0.89 2.94
CA TRP A 57 -19.52 -0.96 1.61
C TRP A 57 -18.52 0.17 1.30
N PRO A 58 -18.79 1.45 1.63
CA PRO A 58 -17.80 2.51 1.44
C PRO A 58 -16.50 2.24 2.22
N GLU A 59 -16.62 1.80 3.47
CA GLU A 59 -15.46 1.47 4.31
C GLU A 59 -14.71 0.23 3.80
N THR A 60 -15.43 -0.76 3.28
CA THR A 60 -14.79 -1.94 2.64
C THR A 60 -14.05 -1.58 1.35
N GLU A 61 -14.56 -0.62 0.58
CA GLU A 61 -13.88 -0.07 -0.60
C GLU A 61 -12.58 0.62 -0.20
N GLU A 62 -12.65 1.51 0.80
CA GLU A 62 -11.47 2.20 1.38
C GLU A 62 -10.43 1.21 1.93
N ASP A 63 -10.87 0.14 2.61
CA ASP A 63 -9.98 -0.92 3.09
C ASP A 63 -9.28 -1.63 1.92
N GLY A 64 -9.99 -1.95 0.84
CA GLY A 64 -9.41 -2.55 -0.35
C GLY A 64 -8.34 -1.68 -1.01
N ASP A 65 -8.59 -0.38 -1.12
CA ASP A 65 -7.62 0.57 -1.65
C ASP A 65 -6.39 0.70 -0.74
N ARG A 66 -6.61 0.76 0.58
CA ARG A 66 -5.53 0.81 1.58
C ARG A 66 -4.68 -0.46 1.54
N LEU A 67 -5.31 -1.63 1.46
CA LEU A 67 -4.62 -2.92 1.33
C LEU A 67 -3.79 -2.96 0.05
N ALA A 68 -4.33 -2.52 -1.09
CA ALA A 68 -3.60 -2.47 -2.35
C ALA A 68 -2.33 -1.61 -2.25
N ALA A 69 -2.44 -0.40 -1.69
CA ALA A 69 -1.30 0.49 -1.48
C ALA A 69 -0.23 -0.10 -0.54
N MET A 70 -0.63 -0.84 0.49
CA MET A 70 0.34 -1.50 1.38
C MET A 70 1.00 -2.70 0.70
N PHE A 71 0.26 -3.51 -0.06
CA PHE A 71 0.85 -4.60 -0.84
C PHE A 71 1.80 -4.09 -1.93
N GLU A 72 1.56 -2.93 -2.53
CA GLU A 72 2.50 -2.28 -3.47
C GLU A 72 3.82 -1.92 -2.77
N GLN A 73 3.77 -1.40 -1.54
CA GLN A 73 4.97 -1.13 -0.74
C GLN A 73 5.73 -2.42 -0.39
N VAL A 74 5.01 -3.49 -0.01
CA VAL A 74 5.58 -4.82 0.24
C VAL A 74 6.21 -5.39 -1.04
N GLN A 75 5.57 -5.23 -2.20
CA GLN A 75 6.11 -5.64 -3.49
C GLN A 75 7.42 -4.88 -3.80
N GLY A 76 7.43 -3.57 -3.60
CA GLY A 76 8.62 -2.74 -3.80
C GLY A 76 9.77 -3.13 -2.87
N PHE A 77 9.46 -3.44 -1.61
CA PHE A 77 10.43 -3.90 -0.61
C PHE A 77 11.17 -5.18 -1.04
N TRP A 78 10.43 -6.18 -1.53
CA TRP A 78 11.00 -7.44 -1.98
C TRP A 78 11.67 -7.33 -3.35
N SER A 79 11.13 -6.51 -4.25
CA SER A 79 11.76 -6.25 -5.55
C SER A 79 13.12 -5.57 -5.38
N ALA A 80 13.27 -4.65 -4.42
CA ALA A 80 14.54 -3.99 -4.13
C ALA A 80 15.60 -4.92 -3.51
N ARG A 81 15.20 -6.13 -3.12
CA ARG A 81 16.06 -7.18 -2.55
C ARG A 81 16.28 -8.34 -3.51
N ASP A 82 15.82 -8.23 -4.74
CA ASP A 82 15.89 -9.29 -5.76
C ASP A 82 15.29 -10.62 -5.25
N VAL A 83 14.13 -10.54 -4.58
CA VAL A 83 13.36 -11.72 -4.13
C VAL A 83 12.02 -11.77 -4.88
N GLU A 84 12.07 -12.19 -6.14
CA GLU A 84 10.96 -12.11 -7.09
C GLU A 84 9.75 -12.94 -6.66
N ALA A 85 9.98 -14.08 -6.03
CA ALA A 85 8.88 -14.93 -5.55
C ALA A 85 8.08 -14.24 -4.41
N ALA A 86 8.74 -13.50 -3.52
CA ALA A 86 8.06 -12.69 -2.50
C ALA A 86 7.35 -11.49 -3.13
N ALA A 87 7.99 -10.80 -4.08
CA ALA A 87 7.38 -9.70 -4.84
C ALA A 87 6.14 -10.16 -5.62
N THR A 88 6.15 -11.38 -6.18
CA THR A 88 5.02 -11.97 -6.90
C THR A 88 3.83 -12.25 -5.97
N LEU A 89 4.08 -12.79 -4.77
CA LEU A 89 3.03 -12.98 -3.76
C LEU A 89 2.40 -11.64 -3.34
N ALA A 90 3.23 -10.60 -3.17
CA ALA A 90 2.74 -9.26 -2.86
C ALA A 90 1.90 -8.67 -4.00
N ALA A 91 2.32 -8.84 -5.26
CA ALA A 91 1.56 -8.42 -6.44
C ALA A 91 0.19 -9.13 -6.57
N ALA A 92 0.12 -10.40 -6.18
CA ALA A 92 -1.16 -11.11 -6.06
C ALA A 92 -2.05 -10.46 -4.99
N GLY A 93 -1.47 -10.06 -3.85
CA GLY A 93 -2.16 -9.28 -2.81
C GLY A 93 -2.69 -7.94 -3.32
N VAL A 94 -1.91 -7.19 -4.11
CA VAL A 94 -2.39 -5.96 -4.79
C VAL A 94 -3.62 -6.25 -5.65
N THR A 95 -3.55 -7.29 -6.47
CA THR A 95 -4.62 -7.66 -7.40
C THR A 95 -5.91 -8.01 -6.64
N ALA A 96 -5.80 -8.88 -5.62
CA ALA A 96 -6.95 -9.28 -4.80
C ALA A 96 -7.53 -8.09 -4.00
N SER A 97 -6.69 -7.17 -3.52
CA SER A 97 -7.15 -5.96 -2.81
C SER A 97 -7.91 -4.99 -3.71
N ARG A 98 -7.48 -4.83 -4.97
CA ARG A 98 -8.23 -4.06 -5.96
C ARG A 98 -9.55 -4.74 -6.34
N ALA A 99 -9.58 -6.08 -6.38
CA ALA A 99 -10.81 -6.83 -6.57
C ALA A 99 -11.78 -6.65 -5.39
N LEU A 100 -11.27 -6.61 -4.16
CA LEU A 100 -12.04 -6.31 -2.95
C LEU A 100 -12.71 -4.94 -3.05
N SER A 101 -11.92 -3.90 -3.36
CA SER A 101 -12.41 -2.52 -3.55
C SER A 101 -13.49 -2.45 -4.63
N LEU A 102 -13.23 -3.04 -5.81
CA LEU A 102 -14.20 -3.07 -6.89
C LEU A 102 -15.51 -3.80 -6.51
N ALA A 103 -15.43 -4.97 -5.89
CA ALA A 103 -16.62 -5.72 -5.46
C ALA A 103 -17.42 -4.96 -4.39
N ALA A 104 -16.73 -4.32 -3.44
CA ALA A 104 -17.33 -3.48 -2.42
C ALA A 104 -18.07 -2.27 -3.03
N SER A 105 -17.47 -1.57 -4.00
CA SER A 105 -18.11 -0.46 -4.73
C SER A 105 -19.42 -0.86 -5.43
N ARG A 106 -19.58 -2.16 -5.71
CA ARG A 106 -20.77 -2.77 -6.34
C ARG A 106 -21.71 -3.43 -5.34
N ASN A 107 -21.37 -3.43 -4.05
CA ASN A 107 -22.12 -4.09 -2.98
C ASN A 107 -22.25 -5.62 -3.18
N GLU A 108 -21.26 -6.24 -3.82
CA GLU A 108 -21.27 -7.66 -4.21
C GLU A 108 -20.70 -8.56 -3.11
N TYR A 109 -21.53 -8.90 -2.10
CA TYR A 109 -21.07 -9.64 -0.90
C TYR A 109 -20.22 -10.88 -1.19
N ASP A 110 -20.68 -11.79 -2.07
CA ASP A 110 -19.94 -13.03 -2.34
C ASP A 110 -18.59 -12.77 -3.01
N ALA A 111 -18.54 -11.83 -3.97
CA ALA A 111 -17.31 -11.44 -4.64
C ALA A 111 -16.34 -10.73 -3.67
N THR A 112 -16.85 -9.91 -2.76
CA THR A 112 -16.03 -9.27 -1.72
C THR A 112 -15.45 -10.31 -0.75
N ARG A 113 -16.22 -11.35 -0.37
CA ARG A 113 -15.72 -12.47 0.45
C ARG A 113 -14.67 -13.31 -0.26
N GLU A 114 -14.85 -13.55 -1.56
CA GLU A 114 -13.87 -14.25 -2.40
C GLU A 114 -12.56 -13.47 -2.46
N ALA A 115 -12.60 -12.17 -2.78
CA ALA A 115 -11.42 -11.31 -2.81
C ALA A 115 -10.69 -11.25 -1.45
N LEU A 116 -11.42 -11.17 -0.32
CA LEU A 116 -10.82 -11.25 1.01
C LEU A 116 -10.13 -12.60 1.25
N SER A 117 -10.72 -13.70 0.78
CA SER A 117 -10.11 -15.04 0.85
C SER A 117 -8.82 -15.10 0.02
N GLU A 118 -8.81 -14.53 -1.18
CA GLU A 118 -7.62 -14.44 -2.03
C GLU A 118 -6.49 -13.64 -1.36
N ILE A 119 -6.80 -12.50 -0.73
CA ILE A 119 -5.84 -11.72 0.07
C ILE A 119 -5.21 -12.62 1.13
N ARG A 120 -6.02 -13.34 1.92
CA ARG A 120 -5.55 -14.24 2.99
C ARG A 120 -4.69 -15.39 2.45
N GLY A 121 -5.00 -15.86 1.24
CA GLY A 121 -4.24 -16.91 0.56
C GLY A 121 -2.77 -16.53 0.30
N THR A 122 -2.44 -15.24 0.23
CA THR A 122 -1.06 -14.77 0.01
C THR A 122 -0.18 -14.80 1.27
N CYS A 123 -0.78 -14.71 2.46
CA CYS A 123 -0.05 -14.50 3.70
C CYS A 123 0.80 -15.71 4.11
N GLY A 124 0.21 -16.90 4.08
CA GLY A 124 0.84 -18.15 4.51
C GLY A 124 2.12 -18.50 3.73
N PRO A 125 2.06 -18.57 2.39
CA PRO A 125 3.23 -18.89 1.56
C PRO A 125 4.39 -17.90 1.74
N CYS A 126 4.08 -16.60 1.88
CA CYS A 126 5.09 -15.57 2.09
C CYS A 126 5.74 -15.72 3.47
N HIS A 127 4.94 -15.83 4.53
CA HIS A 127 5.46 -15.97 5.89
C HIS A 127 6.27 -17.26 6.07
N GLN A 128 5.83 -18.39 5.52
CA GLN A 128 6.57 -19.65 5.63
C GLN A 128 7.95 -19.57 4.95
N SER A 129 8.02 -18.90 3.80
CA SER A 129 9.24 -18.82 3.00
C SER A 129 10.22 -17.77 3.54
N TYR A 130 9.72 -16.60 3.96
CA TYR A 130 10.57 -15.41 4.17
C TYR A 130 10.54 -14.85 5.59
N ARG A 131 9.72 -15.41 6.49
CA ARG A 131 9.65 -15.03 7.91
C ARG A 131 10.14 -16.18 8.79
N GLU A 132 10.91 -15.86 9.81
CA GLU A 132 11.31 -16.81 10.85
C GLU A 132 10.94 -16.32 12.23
N GLU A 133 10.77 -17.27 13.13
CA GLU A 133 10.57 -17.04 14.55
C GLU A 133 11.94 -16.98 15.26
N THR A 134 12.10 -16.04 16.17
CA THR A 134 13.26 -15.83 17.02
C THR A 134 12.80 -15.65 18.47
N ASP A 135 13.75 -15.63 19.41
CA ASP A 135 13.46 -15.40 20.83
C ASP A 135 12.77 -14.04 21.08
N ASP A 136 12.99 -13.06 20.19
CA ASP A 136 12.45 -11.71 20.27
C ASP A 136 11.20 -11.49 19.39
N GLY A 137 10.70 -12.54 18.72
CA GLY A 137 9.47 -12.49 17.91
C GLY A 137 9.65 -13.02 16.49
N TYR A 138 9.20 -12.26 15.49
CA TYR A 138 9.33 -12.64 14.08
C TYR A 138 10.17 -11.63 13.33
N ARG A 139 11.02 -12.10 12.41
CA ARG A 139 11.82 -11.26 11.51
C ARG A 139 11.87 -11.83 10.10
N ILE A 140 12.37 -11.04 9.16
CA ILE A 140 12.73 -11.52 7.83
C ILE A 140 13.91 -12.48 7.94
N LYS A 141 13.83 -13.62 7.24
CA LYS A 141 14.95 -14.56 7.13
C LYS A 141 16.13 -13.88 6.43
N ALA A 142 17.34 -14.15 6.92
CA ALA A 142 18.53 -13.80 6.16
C ALA A 142 18.48 -14.53 4.80
N SER A 143 18.67 -13.78 3.72
CA SER A 143 18.94 -14.36 2.40
C SER A 143 20.38 -14.87 2.37
N ASP A 144 20.58 -16.09 1.86
CA ASP A 144 21.90 -16.67 1.58
C ASP A 144 22.54 -16.07 0.31
#